data_AF-A0A2V9BKL7-F1
#
_entry.id   AF-A0A2V9BKL7-F1
#
_cell.length_a   1.000
_cell.length_b   1.000
_cell.length_c   1.000
_cell.angle_alpha   90.00
_cell.angle_beta   90.00
_cell.angle_gamma   90.00
#
_symmetry.space_group_name_H-M   'P 1'
#
loop_
_entity.id
_entity.type
_entity.pdbx_description
1 polymer ?
#
loop_
_entity_poly.entity_id
_entity_poly.type
_entity_poly.pdbx_seq_one_letter_code
_entity_poly.pdbx_strand_id
1 'polypeptide(L)'
;MPSSLALLLWFVCVVVLLRFDPARDSRISLALWVPLVWVFIVATRLPSQWLGGGQIETVSQALEEGNSLDRAVFASLIVLSLVILLMRSFNWGSFVARNFFLAAFLLFALTSIMWSDFPFVAFKRWFRDLGNYLMILVALSDPQPLEAVRTLLRR
;
A
#
# COMPACT_ATOMS: atom_id res chain seq x y z
N MET A 1 -5.47 -31.21 4.35
CA MET A 1 -5.92 -30.23 3.34
C MET A 1 -4.69 -29.45 2.88
N PRO A 2 -4.46 -29.25 1.57
CA PRO A 2 -3.36 -28.42 1.11
C PRO A 2 -3.55 -27.00 1.63
N SER A 3 -2.48 -26.41 2.17
CA SER A 3 -2.48 -25.08 2.81
C SER A 3 -2.99 -23.97 1.88
N SER A 4 -2.77 -24.13 0.57
CA SER A 4 -3.25 -23.21 -0.47
C SER A 4 -4.78 -23.16 -0.58
N LEU A 5 -5.48 -24.30 -0.42
CA LEU A 5 -6.95 -24.32 -0.45
C LEU A 5 -7.55 -23.64 0.79
N ALA A 6 -6.95 -23.88 1.97
CA ALA A 6 -7.40 -23.24 3.20
C ALA A 6 -7.23 -21.70 3.14
N LEU A 7 -6.11 -21.24 2.60
CA LEU A 7 -5.84 -19.83 2.33
C LEU A 7 -6.87 -19.24 1.36
N LEU A 8 -7.15 -19.93 0.25
CA LEU A 8 -8.11 -19.44 -0.75
C LEU A 8 -9.50 -19.30 -0.14
N LEU A 9 -9.97 -20.32 0.59
CA LEU A 9 -11.25 -20.28 1.28
C LEU A 9 -11.33 -19.14 2.31
N TRP A 10 -10.24 -18.90 3.05
CA TRP A 10 -10.15 -17.79 3.97
C TRP A 10 -10.23 -16.43 3.27
N PHE A 11 -9.49 -16.23 2.16
CA PHE A 11 -9.59 -15.01 1.35
C PHE A 11 -10.99 -14.77 0.81
N VAL A 12 -11.64 -15.83 0.28
CA VAL A 12 -13.03 -15.74 -0.20
C VAL A 12 -13.95 -15.33 0.94
N CYS A 13 -13.81 -15.95 2.12
CA CYS A 13 -14.61 -15.60 3.29
C CYS A 13 -14.43 -14.13 3.70
N VAL A 14 -13.19 -13.64 3.78
CA VAL A 14 -12.88 -12.23 4.09
C VAL A 14 -13.50 -11.28 3.05
N VAL A 15 -13.34 -11.58 1.75
CA VAL A 15 -13.92 -10.74 0.68
C VAL A 15 -15.45 -10.75 0.75
N VAL A 16 -16.07 -11.90 1.01
CA VAL A 16 -17.52 -12.03 1.19
C VAL A 16 -17.97 -11.19 2.38
N LEU A 17 -17.32 -11.30 3.54
CA LEU A 17 -17.66 -10.49 4.72
C LEU A 17 -17.51 -8.98 4.45
N LEU A 18 -16.43 -8.55 3.79
CA LEU A 18 -16.23 -7.14 3.43
C LEU A 18 -17.22 -6.63 2.37
N ARG A 19 -17.78 -7.53 1.55
CA ARG A 19 -18.83 -7.21 0.58
C ARG A 19 -20.21 -7.16 1.23
N PHE A 20 -20.46 -8.01 2.22
CA PHE A 20 -21.72 -8.11 2.95
C PHE A 20 -21.89 -7.07 4.04
N ASP A 21 -20.91 -6.17 4.26
CA ASP A 21 -20.99 -5.04 5.19
C ASP A 21 -22.29 -4.23 4.98
N PRO A 22 -23.30 -4.38 5.87
CA PRO A 22 -24.63 -3.78 5.69
C PRO A 22 -24.63 -2.27 5.87
N ALA A 23 -23.54 -1.70 6.40
CA ALA A 23 -23.36 -0.27 6.55
C ALA A 23 -22.59 0.36 5.37
N ARG A 24 -22.57 -0.32 4.22
CA ARG A 24 -22.04 0.23 2.96
C ARG A 24 -22.89 1.40 2.49
N ASP A 25 -22.42 2.62 2.77
CA ASP A 25 -22.91 3.80 2.07
C ASP A 25 -22.53 3.73 0.59
N SER A 26 -23.53 3.85 -0.29
CA SER A 26 -23.37 3.78 -1.75
C SER A 26 -22.53 4.92 -2.35
N ARG A 27 -22.11 5.89 -1.52
CA ARG A 27 -21.29 7.04 -1.92
C ARG A 27 -19.79 6.78 -1.85
N ILE A 28 -19.37 5.68 -1.25
CA ILE A 28 -17.95 5.37 -1.02
C ILE A 28 -17.33 4.83 -2.31
N SER A 29 -16.31 5.50 -2.81
CA SER A 29 -15.68 5.13 -4.08
C SER A 29 -14.97 3.78 -4.00
N LEU A 30 -15.07 2.99 -5.08
CA LEU A 30 -14.32 1.73 -5.25
C LEU A 30 -12.80 1.89 -5.07
N ALA A 31 -12.28 3.11 -5.25
CA ALA A 31 -10.88 3.45 -5.02
C ALA A 31 -10.38 3.14 -3.60
N LEU A 32 -11.26 3.14 -2.59
CA LEU A 32 -10.91 2.83 -1.20
C LEU A 32 -10.51 1.37 -0.95
N TRP A 33 -10.78 0.47 -1.90
CA TRP A 33 -10.27 -0.89 -1.83
C TRP A 33 -8.74 -0.95 -1.94
N VAL A 34 -8.09 0.00 -2.64
CA VAL A 34 -6.64 -0.01 -2.82
C VAL A 34 -5.91 0.31 -1.50
N PRO A 35 -6.26 1.40 -0.78
CA PRO A 35 -5.74 1.63 0.58
C PRO A 35 -6.11 0.52 1.55
N LEU A 36 -7.32 -0.04 1.48
CA LEU A 36 -7.74 -1.14 2.36
C LEU A 36 -6.86 -2.38 2.19
N VAL A 37 -6.63 -2.81 0.94
CA VAL A 37 -5.76 -3.95 0.63
C VAL A 37 -4.33 -3.67 1.07
N TRP A 38 -3.84 -2.44 0.88
CA TRP A 38 -2.50 -2.06 1.33
C TRP A 38 -2.36 -2.19 2.85
N VAL A 39 -3.27 -1.59 3.62
CA VAL A 39 -3.26 -1.66 5.09
C VAL A 39 -3.39 -3.11 5.56
N PHE A 40 -4.26 -3.90 4.93
CA PHE A 40 -4.42 -5.32 5.25
C PHE A 40 -3.12 -6.11 5.07
N ILE A 41 -2.39 -5.91 3.96
CA ILE A 41 -1.11 -6.58 3.71
C ILE A 41 -0.05 -6.11 4.72
N VAL A 42 0.01 -4.81 5.01
CA VAL A 42 0.99 -4.26 5.96
C VAL A 42 0.71 -4.71 7.40
N ALA A 43 -0.56 -4.83 7.80
CA ALA A 43 -0.98 -5.17 9.16
C ALA A 43 -0.91 -6.68 9.47
N THR A 44 -1.01 -7.54 8.45
CA THR A 44 -1.06 -9.00 8.65
C THR A 44 0.31 -9.64 8.39
N ARG A 45 0.58 -10.05 7.15
CA ARG A 45 1.83 -10.66 6.68
C ARG A 45 2.01 -10.42 5.19
N LEU A 46 3.25 -10.60 4.71
CA LEU A 46 3.57 -10.47 3.29
C LEU A 46 2.88 -11.56 2.45
N PRO A 47 2.45 -11.27 1.21
CA PRO A 47 1.80 -12.25 0.33
C PRO A 47 2.61 -13.54 0.13
N SER A 48 3.94 -13.41 0.03
CA SER A 48 4.87 -14.53 -0.06
C SER A 48 4.82 -15.48 1.15
N GLN A 49 4.61 -14.93 2.34
CA GLN A 49 4.56 -15.69 3.59
C GLN A 49 3.26 -16.49 3.70
N TRP A 50 2.18 -16.04 3.06
CA TRP A 50 0.93 -16.79 3.02
C TRP A 50 1.04 -18.06 2.17
N LEU A 51 1.77 -18.01 1.06
CA LEU A 51 1.93 -19.12 0.12
C LEU A 51 3.01 -20.15 0.55
N GLY A 52 3.58 -20.01 1.75
CA GLY A 52 4.61 -20.92 2.25
C GLY A 52 6.00 -20.73 1.63
N GLY A 53 6.21 -19.66 0.86
CA GLY A 53 7.50 -19.30 0.24
C GLY A 53 8.51 -18.67 1.20
N GLY A 54 8.36 -18.92 2.51
CA GLY A 54 9.22 -18.41 3.57
C GLY A 54 10.36 -19.37 3.91
N GLN A 55 11.06 -19.93 2.93
CA GLN A 55 12.37 -20.50 3.22
C GLN A 55 13.29 -19.34 3.54
N ILE A 56 13.71 -19.29 4.80
CA ILE A 56 14.65 -18.31 5.34
C ILE A 56 16.02 -18.62 4.73
N GLU A 57 16.26 -18.15 3.51
CA GLU A 57 17.62 -17.82 3.09
C GLU A 57 18.02 -16.62 3.96
N THR A 58 19.02 -16.84 4.80
CA THR A 58 19.62 -15.95 5.82
C THR A 58 19.01 -14.54 5.96
N VAL A 59 18.69 -14.14 7.20
CA VAL A 59 18.06 -12.84 7.54
C VAL A 59 18.69 -11.65 6.77
N SER A 60 19.99 -11.68 6.50
CA SER A 60 20.71 -10.72 5.64
C SER A 60 20.25 -10.70 4.18
N GLN A 61 20.18 -11.85 3.50
CA GLN A 61 19.77 -11.93 2.09
C GLN A 61 18.27 -11.65 1.90
N ALA A 62 17.41 -12.08 2.82
CA ALA A 62 15.98 -11.75 2.77
C ALA A 62 15.71 -10.23 2.88
N LEU A 63 16.54 -9.50 3.63
CA LEU A 63 16.46 -8.05 3.79
C LEU A 63 16.99 -7.27 2.57
N GLU A 64 17.93 -7.83 1.81
CA GLU A 64 18.55 -7.21 0.64
C GLU A 64 17.80 -7.53 -0.67
N GLU A 65 17.42 -8.80 -0.84
CA GLU A 65 16.91 -9.33 -2.09
C GLU A 65 15.40 -9.49 -2.17
N GLY A 66 14.64 -9.34 -1.06
CA GLY A 66 13.17 -9.21 -0.94
C GLY A 66 12.31 -9.90 -2.02
N ASN A 67 11.42 -10.81 -1.63
CA ASN A 67 10.68 -11.68 -2.56
C ASN A 67 10.09 -10.93 -3.78
N SER A 68 10.35 -11.45 -4.99
CA SER A 68 9.90 -10.89 -6.27
C SER A 68 8.38 -10.76 -6.35
N LEU A 69 7.64 -11.68 -5.74
CA LEU A 69 6.17 -11.62 -5.66
C LEU A 69 5.69 -10.41 -4.85
N ASP A 70 6.25 -10.20 -3.66
CA ASP A 70 5.85 -9.09 -2.80
C ASP A 70 6.14 -7.75 -3.47
N ARG A 71 7.28 -7.64 -4.15
CA ARG A 71 7.65 -6.46 -4.94
C ARG A 71 6.64 -6.15 -6.03
N ALA A 72 6.24 -7.15 -6.81
CA ALA A 72 5.26 -6.98 -7.86
C ALA A 72 3.90 -6.53 -7.30
N VAL A 73 3.47 -7.10 -6.17
CA VAL A 73 2.21 -6.72 -5.51
C VAL A 73 2.27 -5.28 -5.03
N PHE A 74 3.28 -4.88 -4.25
CA PHE A 74 3.38 -3.49 -3.77
C PHE A 74 3.56 -2.49 -4.92
N ALA A 75 4.37 -2.81 -5.93
CA ALA A 75 4.54 -1.95 -7.10
C ALA A 75 3.21 -1.77 -7.86
N SER A 76 2.44 -2.84 -8.06
CA SER A 76 1.13 -2.77 -8.72
C SER A 76 0.13 -1.91 -7.93
N LEU A 77 0.13 -2.01 -6.59
CA LEU A 77 -0.72 -1.19 -5.73
C LEU A 77 -0.30 0.30 -5.77
N ILE A 78 1.00 0.59 -5.78
CA ILE A 78 1.52 1.95 -5.94
C ILE A 78 1.08 2.55 -7.27
N VAL A 79 1.25 1.81 -8.37
CA VAL A 79 0.84 2.24 -9.71
C VAL A 79 -0.66 2.47 -9.75
N LEU A 80 -1.46 1.56 -9.18
CA LEU A 80 -2.92 1.68 -9.15
C LEU A 80 -3.35 2.94 -8.37
N SER A 81 -2.72 3.22 -7.23
CA SER A 81 -2.97 4.45 -6.47
C SER A 81 -2.63 5.70 -7.26
N LEU A 82 -1.48 5.71 -7.95
CA LEU A 82 -1.09 6.83 -8.80
C LEU A 82 -2.10 7.05 -9.94
N VAL A 83 -2.53 5.97 -10.61
CA VAL A 83 -3.56 6.05 -11.67
C VAL A 83 -4.86 6.61 -11.12
N ILE A 84 -5.33 6.15 -9.95
CA ILE A 84 -6.54 6.68 -9.30
C ILE A 84 -6.41 8.18 -9.00
N LEU A 85 -5.27 8.61 -8.46
CA LEU A 85 -4.99 10.02 -8.17
C LEU A 85 -4.97 10.89 -9.43
N LEU A 86 -4.41 10.38 -10.53
CA LEU A 86 -4.40 11.05 -11.83
C LEU A 86 -5.81 11.15 -12.43
N MET A 87 -6.59 10.07 -12.37
CA MET A 87 -7.98 10.05 -12.84
C MET A 87 -8.88 11.01 -12.06
N ARG A 88 -8.56 11.27 -10.78
CA ARG A 88 -9.28 12.21 -9.92
C ARG A 88 -8.83 13.67 -10.07
N SER A 89 -7.93 13.97 -11.01
CA SER A 89 -7.39 15.33 -11.24
C SER A 89 -6.84 15.99 -9.98
N PHE A 90 -6.12 15.22 -9.15
CA PHE A 90 -5.57 15.73 -7.90
C PHE A 90 -4.61 16.92 -8.13
N ASN A 91 -4.78 18.01 -7.37
CA ASN A 91 -3.98 19.21 -7.50
C ASN A 91 -2.60 19.07 -6.82
N TRP A 92 -1.70 18.32 -7.46
CA TRP A 92 -0.33 18.06 -6.97
C TRP A 92 0.44 19.34 -6.61
N GLY A 93 0.35 20.37 -7.46
CA GLY A 93 1.04 21.65 -7.21
C GLY A 93 0.59 22.33 -5.93
N SER A 94 -0.72 22.37 -5.67
CA SER A 94 -1.28 22.95 -4.43
C SER A 94 -0.92 22.12 -3.20
N PHE A 95 -0.92 20.79 -3.33
CA PHE A 95 -0.55 19.88 -2.24
C PHE A 95 0.92 20.04 -1.83
N VAL A 96 1.83 20.09 -2.79
CA VAL A 96 3.28 20.29 -2.53
C VAL A 96 3.53 21.67 -1.95
N ALA A 97 2.86 22.71 -2.45
CA ALA A 97 3.01 24.06 -1.90
C ALA A 97 2.51 24.17 -0.45
N ARG A 98 1.39 23.51 -0.11
CA ARG A 98 0.86 23.48 1.26
C ARG A 98 1.68 22.60 2.21
N ASN A 99 2.28 21.53 1.70
CA ASN A 99 3.05 20.56 2.49
C ASN A 99 4.54 20.59 2.12
N PHE A 100 5.07 21.81 1.98
CA PHE A 100 6.46 22.02 1.53
C PHE A 100 7.46 21.23 2.37
N PHE A 101 7.31 21.20 3.70
CA PHE A 101 8.19 20.44 4.59
C PHE A 101 8.19 18.93 4.31
N LEU A 102 7.03 18.36 3.99
CA LEU A 102 6.91 16.94 3.66
C LEU A 102 7.59 16.64 2.32
N ALA A 103 7.38 17.50 1.32
CA ALA A 103 8.06 17.37 0.03
C ALA A 103 9.57 17.53 0.15
N ALA A 104 10.04 18.51 0.94
CA ALA A 104 11.46 18.72 1.23
C ALA A 104 12.06 17.52 1.96
N PHE A 105 11.35 16.95 2.94
CA PHE A 105 11.79 15.73 3.64
C PHE A 105 11.91 14.53 2.70
N LEU A 106 10.92 14.32 1.80
CA LEU A 106 10.99 13.23 0.81
C LEU A 106 12.15 13.39 -0.17
N LEU A 107 12.42 14.63 -0.64
CA LEU A 107 13.56 14.93 -1.51
C LEU A 107 14.89 14.81 -0.79
N PHE A 108 14.95 15.23 0.47
CA PHE A 108 16.12 15.04 1.32
C PHE A 108 16.40 13.54 1.51
N ALA A 109 15.38 12.74 1.82
CA ALA A 109 15.52 11.30 1.95
C ALA A 109 16.01 10.65 0.64
N LEU A 110 15.50 11.10 -0.52
CA LEU A 110 15.96 10.62 -1.83
C LEU A 110 17.43 10.98 -2.09
N THR A 111 17.83 12.21 -1.77
CA THR A 111 19.23 12.64 -1.91
C THR A 111 20.15 11.86 -0.96
N SER A 112 19.68 11.59 0.26
CA SER A 112 20.43 10.82 1.26
C SER A 112 20.69 9.38 0.83
N ILE A 113 19.86 8.79 -0.03
CA ILE A 113 20.07 7.45 -0.58
C ILE A 113 21.34 7.39 -1.44
N MET A 114 21.69 8.48 -2.13
CA MET A 114 22.89 8.54 -2.97
C MET A 114 24.20 8.43 -2.17
N TRP A 115 24.15 8.69 -0.86
CA TRP A 115 25.29 8.60 0.06
C TRP A 115 25.30 7.29 0.86
N SER A 116 24.36 6.37 0.62
CA SER A 116 24.27 5.10 1.34
C SER A 116 25.20 4.05 0.73
N ASP A 117 25.78 3.19 1.58
CA ASP A 117 26.55 2.02 1.17
C ASP A 117 25.72 1.01 0.34
N PHE A 118 24.39 1.04 0.49
CA PHE A 118 23.43 0.16 -0.22
C PHE A 118 22.34 0.98 -0.92
N PRO A 119 22.68 1.78 -1.94
CA PRO A 119 21.76 2.77 -2.53
C PRO A 119 20.52 2.12 -3.14
N PHE A 120 20.67 0.92 -3.73
CA PHE A 120 19.54 0.21 -4.33
C PHE A 120 18.53 -0.32 -3.30
N VAL A 121 19.00 -0.80 -2.14
CA VAL A 121 18.13 -1.29 -1.06
C VAL A 121 17.41 -0.11 -0.41
N ALA A 122 18.13 0.99 -0.18
CA ALA A 122 17.56 2.20 0.39
C ALA A 122 16.52 2.84 -0.56
N PHE A 123 16.78 2.86 -1.88
CA PHE A 123 15.81 3.31 -2.88
C PHE A 123 14.52 2.48 -2.86
N LYS A 124 14.61 1.15 -2.79
CA LYS A 124 13.43 0.28 -2.68
C LYS A 124 12.58 0.60 -1.45
N ARG A 125 13.22 0.88 -0.31
CA ARG A 125 12.53 1.27 0.95
C ARG A 125 11.83 2.62 0.79
N TRP A 126 12.54 3.62 0.26
CA TRP A 126 11.95 4.93 -0.01
C TRP A 126 10.76 4.85 -0.98
N PHE A 127 10.87 4.04 -2.04
CA PHE A 127 9.76 3.82 -2.97
C PHE A 127 8.55 3.14 -2.30
N ARG A 128 8.80 2.18 -1.39
CA ARG A 128 7.75 1.54 -0.60
C ARG A 128 7.08 2.54 0.34
N ASP A 129 7.86 3.39 1.00
CA ASP A 129 7.34 4.43 1.90
C ASP A 129 6.52 5.47 1.13
N LEU A 130 6.93 5.81 -0.09
CA LEU A 130 6.15 6.65 -1.01
C LEU A 130 4.73 6.08 -1.22
N GLY A 131 4.61 4.75 -1.32
CA GLY A 131 3.33 4.05 -1.41
C GLY A 131 2.39 4.35 -0.24
N ASN A 132 2.89 4.45 0.99
CA ASN A 132 2.06 4.79 2.16
C ASN A 132 1.43 6.18 2.01
N TYR A 133 2.23 7.16 1.57
CA TYR A 133 1.73 8.52 1.33
C TYR A 133 0.67 8.54 0.22
N LEU A 134 0.87 7.77 -0.86
CA LEU A 134 -0.13 7.65 -1.93
C LEU A 134 -1.44 7.04 -1.45
N MET A 135 -1.40 6.01 -0.59
CA MET A 135 -2.62 5.41 -0.04
C MET A 135 -3.42 6.41 0.80
N ILE A 136 -2.72 7.20 1.62
CA ILE A 136 -3.34 8.29 2.40
C ILE A 136 -3.96 9.33 1.45
N LEU A 137 -3.25 9.68 0.38
CA LEU A 137 -3.71 10.65 -0.60
C LEU A 137 -4.93 10.16 -1.38
N VAL A 138 -5.00 8.87 -1.72
CA VAL A 138 -6.18 8.24 -2.35
C VAL A 138 -7.39 8.33 -1.42
N ALA A 139 -7.21 8.06 -0.12
CA ALA A 139 -8.27 8.18 0.88
C ALA A 139 -8.74 9.64 1.07
N LEU A 140 -7.81 10.59 1.07
CA LEU A 140 -8.10 12.04 1.20
C LEU A 140 -8.67 12.66 -0.07
N SER A 141 -8.41 12.08 -1.24
CA SER A 141 -8.93 12.54 -2.52
C SER A 141 -10.38 12.12 -2.76
N ASP A 142 -11.01 11.40 -1.84
CA ASP A 142 -12.41 11.02 -1.93
C ASP A 142 -13.32 12.22 -1.63
N PRO A 143 -14.49 12.39 -2.31
CA PRO A 143 -15.42 13.50 -2.04
C PRO A 143 -15.87 13.64 -0.58
N GLN A 144 -15.78 12.58 0.23
CA GLN A 144 -16.03 12.62 1.68
C GLN A 144 -14.83 12.01 2.44
N PRO A 145 -13.71 12.74 2.59
CA PRO A 145 -12.45 12.16 3.06
C PRO A 145 -12.53 11.66 4.52
N LEU A 146 -13.30 12.34 5.38
CA LEU A 146 -13.48 11.93 6.77
C LEU A 146 -14.30 10.65 6.89
N GLU A 147 -15.36 10.51 6.11
CA GLU A 147 -16.18 9.29 6.09
C GLU A 147 -15.43 8.13 5.43
N ALA A 148 -14.62 8.41 4.41
CA ALA A 148 -13.72 7.44 3.80
C ALA A 148 -12.70 6.88 4.81
N VAL A 149 -12.03 7.75 5.58
CA VAL A 149 -11.08 7.34 6.62
C VAL A 149 -11.78 6.61 7.76
N ARG A 150 -12.95 7.09 8.22
CA ARG A 150 -13.75 6.38 9.24
C ARG A 150 -14.16 4.99 8.77
N THR A 151 -14.57 4.85 7.50
CA THR A 151 -14.93 3.56 6.94
C THR A 151 -13.73 2.63 6.82
N LEU A 152 -12.56 3.15 6.44
CA LEU A 152 -11.32 2.37 6.43
C LEU A 152 -10.95 1.87 7.83
N LEU A 153 -11.02 2.73 8.84
CA LEU A 153 -10.67 2.37 10.21
C LEU A 153 -11.71 1.46 10.89
N ARG A 154 -12.96 1.49 10.42
CA ARG A 154 -14.04 0.65 10.93
C ARG A 154 -13.98 -0.78 10.40
N ARG A 155 -13.36 -1.00 9.24
CA ARG A 155 -13.24 -2.30 8.57
C ARG A 155 -11.98 -3.04 9.02
#